data_AF-A0A354BJR3-F1
#
_entry.id   AF-A0A354BJR3-F1
#
_cell.length_a   1.000
_cell.length_b   1.000
_cell.length_c   1.000
_cell.angle_alpha   90.00
_cell.angle_beta   90.00
_cell.angle_gamma   90.00
#
_symmetry.space_group_name_H-M   'P 1'
#
loop_
_entity.id
_entity.type
_entity.pdbx_description
1 polymer ?
#
loop_
_entity_poly.entity_id
_entity_poly.type
_entity_poly.pdbx_seq_one_letter_code
_entity_poly.pdbx_strand_id
1 'polypeptide(L)'
;MSSGTSFGVSSSARWDSARLLLIKPSSLGDIVHSFPVVSALKEQWPGVHLTWVVKRQWAELVERAEGVDRVWPVDMTVSSWVREGVA
;
A
#
# COMPACT_ATOMS: atom_id res chain seq x y z
N MET A 1 -35.49 -20.05 21.11
CA MET A 1 -34.30 -20.45 21.88
C MET A 1 -33.16 -20.66 20.89
N SER A 2 -32.03 -20.04 21.20
CA SER A 2 -31.09 -19.41 20.29
C SER A 2 -30.25 -20.36 19.44
N SER A 3 -30.25 -20.14 18.12
CA SER A 3 -29.19 -20.60 17.22
C SER A 3 -28.41 -19.38 16.74
N GLY A 4 -27.45 -18.93 17.55
CA GLY A 4 -26.49 -17.90 17.18
C GLY A 4 -25.31 -18.53 16.48
N THR A 5 -25.30 -18.53 15.15
CA THR A 5 -24.10 -18.87 14.36
C THR A 5 -23.00 -17.85 14.67
N SER A 6 -21.94 -18.31 15.33
CA SER A 6 -20.71 -17.54 15.53
C SER A 6 -20.04 -17.29 14.17
N PHE A 7 -20.16 -16.05 13.69
CA PHE A 7 -19.36 -15.52 12.59
C PHE A 7 -18.62 -14.30 13.16
N GLY A 8 -17.29 -14.34 13.14
CA GLY A 8 -16.50 -13.11 13.30
C GLY A 8 -15.46 -13.11 14.42
N VAL A 9 -14.41 -13.93 14.28
CA VAL A 9 -13.08 -13.62 14.85
C VAL A 9 -11.92 -13.93 13.87
N SER A 10 -12.15 -14.63 12.75
CA SER A 10 -11.03 -15.19 11.96
C SER A 10 -10.50 -14.34 10.79
N SER A 11 -11.19 -13.28 10.34
CA SER A 11 -10.80 -12.57 9.10
C SER A 11 -9.84 -11.40 9.33
N SER A 12 -10.06 -10.58 10.36
CA SER A 12 -9.25 -9.38 10.65
C SER A 12 -7.88 -9.71 11.23
N ALA A 13 -7.78 -10.77 12.05
CA ALA A 13 -6.55 -11.14 12.75
C ALA A 13 -5.34 -11.36 11.81
N ARG A 14 -5.56 -11.90 10.60
CA ARG A 14 -4.47 -12.06 9.62
C ARG A 14 -4.03 -10.74 8.99
N TRP A 15 -4.91 -9.76 8.89
CA TRP A 15 -4.62 -8.46 8.26
C TRP A 15 -3.82 -7.56 9.19
N ASP A 16 -4.05 -7.66 10.49
CA ASP A 16 -3.28 -6.96 11.54
C ASP A 16 -1.78 -7.34 11.57
N SER A 17 -1.34 -8.35 10.82
CA SER A 17 0.09 -8.67 10.68
C SER A 17 0.48 -8.96 9.22
N ALA A 18 -0.38 -8.60 8.27
CA ALA A 18 -0.13 -8.81 6.85
C ALA A 18 0.89 -7.80 6.32
N ARG A 19 1.48 -8.13 5.17
CA ARG A 19 2.32 -7.20 4.38
C ARG A 19 1.56 -6.83 3.12
N LEU A 20 1.24 -5.56 2.95
CA LEU A 20 0.47 -5.03 1.83
C LEU A 20 1.38 -4.22 0.91
N LEU A 21 1.23 -4.43 -0.40
CA LEU A 21 1.92 -3.66 -1.42
C LEU A 21 0.91 -2.79 -2.18
N LEU A 22 0.97 -1.47 -1.98
CA LEU A 22 0.22 -0.51 -2.76
C LEU A 22 1.02 -0.12 -4.00
N ILE A 23 0.46 -0.35 -5.19
CA ILE A 23 1.11 0.00 -6.46
C ILE A 23 0.38 1.19 -7.06
N LYS A 24 0.97 2.38 -6.98
CA LYS A 24 0.41 3.59 -7.60
C LYS A 24 1.49 4.52 -8.16
N PRO A 25 2.30 4.09 -9.15
CA PRO A 25 3.26 4.97 -9.81
C PRO A 25 2.56 5.93 -10.81
N SER A 26 1.83 6.93 -10.31
CA SER A 26 1.01 7.84 -11.12
C SER A 26 1.47 9.32 -11.10
N SER A 27 0.63 10.23 -11.58
CA SER A 27 0.77 11.69 -11.46
C SER A 27 0.60 12.17 -10.02
N LEU A 28 1.02 13.40 -9.70
CA LEU A 28 0.93 13.95 -8.34
C LEU A 28 -0.50 13.96 -7.78
N GLY A 29 -1.49 14.37 -8.58
CA GLY A 29 -2.89 14.44 -8.13
C GLY A 29 -3.38 13.09 -7.64
N ASP A 30 -3.07 12.03 -8.38
CA ASP A 30 -3.39 10.66 -8.00
C ASP A 30 -2.68 10.19 -6.73
N ILE A 31 -1.43 10.60 -6.51
CA ILE A 31 -0.70 10.29 -5.27
C ILE A 31 -1.40 10.93 -4.07
N VAL A 32 -1.70 12.23 -4.17
CA VAL A 32 -2.36 12.99 -3.09
C VAL A 32 -3.73 12.39 -2.77
N HIS A 33 -4.51 12.04 -3.78
CA HIS A 33 -5.81 11.41 -3.59
C HIS A 33 -5.74 9.97 -3.05
N SER A 34 -4.57 9.35 -2.99
CA SER A 34 -4.38 8.00 -2.43
C SER A 34 -4.03 8.01 -0.93
N PHE A 35 -3.65 9.16 -0.33
CA PHE A 35 -3.35 9.21 1.10
C PHE A 35 -4.52 8.81 2.01
N PRO A 36 -5.78 9.20 1.75
CA PRO A 36 -6.91 8.74 2.57
C PRO A 36 -7.06 7.22 2.60
N VAL A 37 -6.67 6.53 1.53
CA VAL A 37 -6.67 5.05 1.48
C VAL A 37 -5.64 4.49 2.45
N VAL A 38 -4.45 5.10 2.54
CA VAL A 38 -3.41 4.69 3.52
C VAL A 38 -3.92 4.83 4.94
N SER A 39 -4.52 5.97 5.28
CA SER A 39 -5.10 6.20 6.61
C SER A 39 -6.19 5.17 6.93
N ALA A 40 -7.13 4.95 6.01
CA ALA A 40 -8.19 3.96 6.20
C ALA A 40 -7.66 2.53 6.39
N LEU A 41 -6.61 2.14 5.66
CA LEU A 41 -5.97 0.83 5.82
C LEU A 41 -5.36 0.66 7.20
N LYS A 42 -4.68 1.70 7.72
CA LYS A 42 -4.08 1.68 9.06
C LYS A 42 -5.11 1.79 10.18
N GLU A 43 -6.21 2.50 9.97
CA GLU A 43 -7.35 2.51 10.90
C GLU A 43 -8.01 1.14 10.99
N GLN A 44 -8.20 0.47 9.85
CA GLN A 44 -8.86 -0.82 9.80
C GLN A 44 -7.97 -1.97 10.28
N TRP A 45 -6.67 -1.92 9.96
CA TRP A 45 -5.68 -2.96 10.31
C TRP A 45 -4.39 -2.32 10.85
N PRO A 46 -4.37 -1.91 12.13
CA PRO A 46 -3.27 -1.11 12.68
C PRO A 46 -1.88 -1.73 12.57
N GLY A 47 -1.78 -3.06 12.60
CA GLY A 47 -0.51 -3.76 12.51
C GLY A 47 -0.09 -4.18 11.09
N VAL A 48 -0.87 -3.84 10.05
CA VAL A 48 -0.48 -4.14 8.66
C VAL A 48 0.81 -3.39 8.30
N HIS A 49 1.75 -4.06 7.64
CA HIS A 49 2.93 -3.41 7.08
C HIS A 49 2.65 -2.98 5.63
N LEU A 50 2.57 -1.68 5.38
CA LEU A 50 2.29 -1.09 4.09
C LEU A 50 3.56 -0.63 3.38
N THR A 51 3.87 -1.29 2.26
CA THR A 51 4.87 -0.81 1.29
C THR A 51 4.16 -0.13 0.11
N TRP A 52 4.66 1.02 -0.35
CA TRP A 52 4.09 1.73 -1.50
C TRP A 52 5.09 1.86 -2.65
N VAL A 53 4.79 1.26 -3.80
CA VAL A 53 5.48 1.48 -5.08
C VAL A 53 5.03 2.79 -5.72
N VAL A 54 5.97 3.71 -5.91
CA VAL A 54 5.71 5.06 -6.42
C VAL A 54 6.78 5.50 -7.41
N LYS A 55 6.45 6.43 -8.33
CA LYS A 55 7.48 7.08 -9.15
C LYS A 55 8.51 7.76 -8.24
N ARG A 56 9.80 7.60 -8.54
CA ARG A 56 10.91 8.14 -7.75
C ARG A 56 10.75 9.62 -7.41
N GLN A 57 10.26 10.44 -8.34
CA GLN A 57 10.03 11.87 -8.14
C GLN A 57 9.01 12.22 -7.02
N TRP A 58 8.18 11.27 -6.57
CA TRP A 58 7.21 11.47 -5.48
C TRP A 58 7.57 10.70 -4.22
N ALA A 59 8.72 10.02 -4.16
CA ALA A 59 9.12 9.19 -3.03
C ALA A 59 9.17 9.98 -1.72
N GLU A 60 9.86 11.12 -1.71
CA GLU A 60 9.99 11.98 -0.52
C GLU A 60 8.66 12.54 0.00
N LEU A 61 7.67 12.67 -0.88
CA LEU A 61 6.31 13.07 -0.49
C LEU A 61 5.60 11.91 0.20
N VAL A 62 5.69 10.71 -0.37
CA VAL A 62 5.06 9.51 0.19
C VAL A 62 5.72 9.07 1.50
N GLU A 63 7.04 9.24 1.64
CA GLU A 63 7.78 8.94 2.88
C GLU A 63 7.32 9.80 4.07
N ARG A 64 6.70 10.96 3.82
CA ARG A 64 6.15 11.83 4.85
C ARG A 64 4.71 11.48 5.25
N ALA A 65 4.08 10.55 4.54
CA ALA A 65 2.71 10.15 4.82
C ALA A 65 2.66 9.23 6.04
N GLU A 66 1.85 9.63 7.02
CA GLU A 66 1.56 8.78 8.17
C GLU A 66 0.89 7.49 7.72
N GLY A 67 1.42 6.34 8.16
CA GLY A 67 0.90 5.02 7.81
C GLY A 67 1.59 4.31 6.64
N VAL A 68 2.56 4.94 5.96
CA VAL A 68 3.43 4.24 5.02
C VAL A 68 4.67 3.75 5.76
N ASP A 69 4.87 2.43 5.83
CA ASP A 69 6.03 1.85 6.54
C ASP A 69 7.26 1.76 5.65
N ARG A 70 7.06 1.66 4.33
CA ARG A 70 8.16 1.59 3.35
C ARG A 70 7.75 2.18 2.02
N VAL A 71 8.66 2.94 1.40
CA VAL A 71 8.50 3.42 0.02
C VAL A 71 9.41 2.61 -0.91
N TRP A 72 8.88 2.23 -2.06
CA TRP A 72 9.62 1.58 -3.14
C TRP A 72 9.60 2.50 -4.37
N PRO A 73 10.62 3.36 -4.55
CA PRO A 73 10.71 4.24 -5.70
C PRO A 73 11.08 3.47 -6.97
N VAL A 74 10.38 3.74 -8.07
CA VAL A 74 10.64 3.16 -9.40
C VAL A 74 10.81 4.24 -10.47
N ASP A 75 11.59 3.93 -11.51
CA ASP A 75 11.62 4.69 -12.77
C ASP A 75 10.71 4.01 -13.79
N MET A 76 9.71 4.74 -14.29
CA MET A 76 8.71 4.22 -15.21
C MET A 76 9.07 4.43 -16.69
N THR A 77 10.35 4.68 -17.02
CA THR A 77 10.78 4.88 -18.41
C THR A 77 10.59 3.59 -19.20
N VAL A 78 9.98 3.61 -20.40
CA VAL A 78 9.81 2.40 -21.23
C VAL A 78 11.13 1.64 -21.43
N SER A 79 12.26 2.35 -21.48
CA SER A 79 13.59 1.78 -21.57
C SER A 79 14.09 1.04 -20.32
N SER A 80 13.57 1.32 -19.12
CA SER A 80 13.92 0.54 -17.91
C SER A 80 13.34 -0.86 -17.97
N TRP A 81 12.10 -1.02 -18.45
CA TRP A 81 11.45 -2.32 -18.67
C TRP A 81 12.13 -3.13 -19.78
N VAL A 82 12.56 -2.48 -20.87
CA VAL A 82 13.27 -3.15 -21.96
C VAL A 82 14.64 -3.68 -21.52
N ARG A 83 15.32 -3.05 -20.56
CA ARG A 83 16.61 -3.56 -20.04
C ARG A 83 16.42 -4.76 -19.11
N GLU A 84 15.32 -4.86 -18.39
CA GLU A 84 15.02 -6.03 -17.53
C GLU A 84 14.56 -7.26 -18.34
N GLY A 85 13.94 -7.08 -19.52
CA GLY A 85 13.50 -8.21 -20.36
C GLY A 85 14.58 -8.84 -21.26
N VAL A 86 15.79 -8.29 -21.27
CA VAL A 86 16.93 -8.73 -22.13
C VAL A 86 18.12 -9.21 -21.28
N ALA A 87 17.94 -9.33 -19.96
CA ALA A 87 18.93 -9.87 -19.03
C ALA A 87 18.57 -11.30 -18.59
#